data_AF-A0A812TLQ3-F1
#
_entry.id   AF-A0A812TLQ3-F1
#
_cell.length_a   1.000
_cell.length_b   1.000
_cell.length_c   1.000
_cell.angle_alpha   90.00
_cell.angle_beta   90.00
_cell.angle_gamma   90.00
#
_symmetry.space_group_name_H-M   'P 1'
#
loop_
_entity.id
_entity.type
_entity.pdbx_description
1 polymer ?
#
loop_
_entity_poly.entity_id
_entity_poly.type
_entity_poly.pdbx_seq_one_letter_code
_entity_poly.pdbx_strand_id
1 'polypeptide(L)'
;MGECLVKTLAQTQQQPRGGDAPRLPPPAPPWGELYHLQRTLDILQRLLLEHGLRINPKKTTSICSTDDPGRFHIDGEWVTPQSGDAALTVLGSPVSFQGGPPQLAAEMGTRARKAWGKNEALLTAKTKLKQRLQLHNIYLCARVHSGRLKHGQYRTRSCAQPTYNNCSTCAVWWGGARAPGEAWADWNKRTLRVARVHLYKHKVERWSTYILRMIWGVWGHVARAQDVTFEMLMWRGMEWWWQQQALPDTIGARHASRFNSSLDTERHIAAIAGARWGEVARDRLAWEALEERFVEAHDPPWCSGKQAQLQNLAQTRQAKAIKEWRQARRAGNRLLN
;
A
#
# COMPACT_ATOMS: atom_id res chain seq x y z
N MET A 1 5.96 19.43 -16.17
CA MET A 1 5.14 18.51 -15.35
C MET A 1 5.23 18.83 -13.86
N GLY A 2 6.35 18.58 -13.17
CA GLY A 2 6.47 18.88 -11.73
C GLY A 2 6.25 20.37 -11.39
N GLU A 3 6.84 21.27 -12.17
CA GLU A 3 6.64 22.71 -12.05
C GLU A 3 5.17 23.14 -12.28
N CYS A 4 4.49 22.51 -13.24
CA CYS A 4 3.07 22.77 -13.50
C CYS A 4 2.22 22.40 -12.28
N LEU A 5 2.50 21.27 -11.63
CA LEU A 5 1.78 20.84 -10.42
C LEU A 5 2.00 21.83 -9.26
N VAL A 6 3.24 22.27 -9.04
CA VAL A 6 3.58 23.26 -8.00
C VAL A 6 2.87 24.59 -8.28
N LYS A 7 2.87 25.08 -9.52
CA LYS A 7 2.15 26.30 -9.93
C LYS A 7 0.64 26.16 -9.78
N THR A 8 0.06 25.02 -10.17
CA THR A 8 -1.36 24.73 -9.97
C THR A 8 -1.71 24.82 -8.49
N LEU A 9 -0.92 24.20 -7.62
CA LEU A 9 -1.13 24.21 -6.17
C LEU A 9 -1.04 25.62 -5.58
N ALA A 10 -0.03 26.39 -5.97
CA ALA A 10 0.11 27.77 -5.53
C ALA A 10 -1.11 28.62 -5.94
N GLN A 11 -1.63 28.43 -7.16
CA GLN A 11 -2.79 29.18 -7.67
C GLN A 11 -4.12 28.73 -7.05
N THR A 12 -4.25 27.46 -6.66
CA THR A 12 -5.45 26.95 -6.00
C THR A 12 -5.47 27.21 -4.49
N GLN A 13 -4.30 27.38 -3.85
CA GLN A 13 -4.19 27.67 -2.40
C GLN A 13 -4.39 29.16 -2.03
N GLN A 14 -4.25 30.10 -2.98
CA GLN A 14 -4.26 31.56 -2.75
C GLN A 14 -5.67 32.22 -2.63
N GLN A 15 -6.77 31.46 -2.64
CA GLN A 15 -8.12 32.05 -2.63
C GLN A 15 -8.70 32.21 -1.21
N PRO A 16 -9.41 33.33 -0.92
CA PRO A 16 -10.04 33.56 0.38
C PRO A 16 -11.09 32.47 0.65
N ARG A 17 -10.88 31.78 1.77
CA ARG A 17 -11.70 30.67 2.25
C ARG A 17 -13.02 31.23 2.77
N GLY A 18 -14.06 31.21 1.94
CA GLY A 18 -15.39 31.70 2.32
C GLY A 18 -16.03 30.85 3.41
N GLY A 19 -16.62 31.51 4.41
CA GLY A 19 -17.49 30.93 5.43
C GLY A 19 -17.21 31.47 6.84
N ASP A 20 -18.01 32.44 7.28
CA ASP A 20 -18.01 33.01 8.64
C ASP A 20 -18.43 31.99 9.71
N ALA A 21 -17.52 31.08 10.06
CA ALA A 21 -17.66 30.21 11.23
C ALA A 21 -16.31 30.04 11.94
N PRO A 22 -16.08 30.72 13.07
CA PRO A 22 -14.85 30.58 13.84
C PRO A 22 -14.97 29.34 14.73
N ARG A 23 -14.64 28.13 14.24
CA ARG A 23 -14.37 26.94 15.10
C ARG A 23 -13.79 25.68 14.43
N LEU A 24 -13.33 25.74 13.18
CA LEU A 24 -12.55 24.65 12.59
C LEU A 24 -11.16 25.19 12.20
N PRO A 25 -10.04 24.49 12.48
CA PRO A 25 -8.81 24.72 11.72
C PRO A 25 -9.14 24.45 10.24
N PRO A 26 -8.44 25.10 9.30
CA PRO A 26 -8.98 25.47 8.01
C PRO A 26 -9.75 24.34 7.31
N PRO A 27 -10.90 24.64 6.68
CA PRO A 27 -11.61 23.65 5.88
C PRO A 27 -10.61 23.02 4.91
N ALA A 28 -10.82 21.73 4.64
CA ALA A 28 -9.93 20.91 3.82
C ALA A 28 -9.39 21.68 2.59
N PRO A 29 -8.13 21.51 2.15
CA PRO A 29 -7.84 21.69 0.74
C PRO A 29 -8.92 20.93 -0.05
N PRO A 30 -9.68 21.58 -0.95
CA PRO A 30 -10.96 21.05 -1.43
C PRO A 30 -10.81 19.94 -2.50
N TRP A 31 -9.92 18.98 -2.30
CA TRP A 31 -9.76 17.80 -3.14
C TRP A 31 -11.00 16.90 -3.24
N GLY A 32 -12.13 17.29 -2.64
CA GLY A 32 -13.39 16.54 -2.61
C GLY A 32 -14.63 17.31 -3.07
N GLU A 33 -14.53 18.60 -3.42
CA GLU A 33 -15.65 19.31 -4.03
C GLU A 33 -15.48 19.32 -5.54
N LEU A 34 -16.48 18.83 -6.27
CA LEU A 34 -16.45 18.72 -7.74
C LEU A 34 -16.03 20.04 -8.41
N TYR A 35 -16.51 21.16 -7.89
CA TYR A 35 -16.17 22.50 -8.38
C TYR A 35 -14.69 22.84 -8.22
N HIS A 36 -14.09 22.52 -7.07
CA HIS A 36 -12.67 22.76 -6.85
C HIS A 36 -11.79 21.80 -7.65
N LEU A 37 -12.20 20.53 -7.77
CA LEU A 37 -11.53 19.57 -8.64
C LEU A 37 -11.53 20.05 -10.09
N GLN A 38 -12.68 20.49 -10.60
CA GLN A 38 -12.80 21.07 -11.94
C GLN A 38 -11.85 22.26 -12.11
N ARG A 39 -11.89 23.21 -11.19
CA ARG A 39 -11.03 24.40 -11.24
C ARG A 39 -9.53 24.05 -11.23
N THR A 40 -9.15 23.07 -10.41
CA THR A 40 -7.77 22.58 -10.33
C THR A 40 -7.36 21.94 -11.65
N LEU A 41 -8.24 21.13 -12.25
CA LEU A 41 -8.03 20.53 -13.56
C LEU A 41 -7.93 21.59 -14.66
N ASP A 42 -8.74 22.65 -14.64
CA ASP A 42 -8.70 23.73 -15.63
C ASP A 42 -7.37 24.50 -15.57
N ILE A 43 -6.90 24.83 -14.36
CA ILE A 43 -5.60 25.47 -14.15
C ILE A 43 -4.48 24.55 -14.64
N LEU A 44 -4.53 23.26 -14.29
CA LEU A 44 -3.54 22.28 -14.73
C LEU A 44 -3.54 22.11 -16.27
N GLN A 45 -4.71 22.05 -16.90
CA GLN A 45 -4.85 21.96 -18.35
C GLN A 45 -4.23 23.16 -19.05
N ARG A 46 -4.50 24.38 -18.57
CA ARG A 46 -3.88 25.61 -19.10
C ARG A 46 -2.36 25.57 -19.00
N LEU A 47 -1.82 25.23 -17.82
CA LEU A 47 -0.37 25.16 -17.61
C LEU A 47 0.30 24.03 -18.40
N LEU A 48 -0.37 22.89 -18.60
CA LEU A 48 0.16 21.82 -19.45
C LEU A 48 0.15 22.24 -20.92
N LEU A 49 -0.89 22.96 -21.36
CA LEU A 49 -1.01 23.44 -22.74
C LEU A 49 0.09 24.43 -23.10
N GLU A 50 0.53 25.28 -22.15
CA GLU A 50 1.70 26.16 -22.31
C GLU A 50 2.98 25.38 -22.68
N HIS A 51 3.07 24.10 -22.30
CA HIS A 51 4.16 23.19 -22.66
C HIS A 51 3.83 22.24 -23.82
N GLY A 52 2.72 22.46 -24.54
CA GLY A 52 2.26 21.60 -25.63
C GLY A 52 1.72 20.24 -25.17
N LEU A 53 1.37 20.09 -23.89
CA LEU A 53 0.86 18.85 -23.31
C LEU A 53 -0.66 18.96 -23.07
N ARG A 54 -1.36 17.83 -23.21
CA ARG A 54 -2.80 17.72 -22.92
C ARG A 54 -3.09 16.53 -22.01
N ILE A 55 -4.13 16.66 -21.19
CA ILE A 55 -4.62 15.57 -20.35
C ILE A 55 -5.48 14.65 -21.22
N ASN A 56 -5.19 13.36 -21.23
CA ASN A 56 -5.97 12.39 -21.99
C ASN A 56 -7.22 11.98 -21.18
N PRO A 57 -8.44 12.34 -21.61
CA PRO A 57 -9.66 12.02 -20.85
C PRO A 57 -9.90 10.51 -20.73
N LYS A 58 -9.61 9.73 -21.78
CA LYS A 58 -9.77 8.26 -21.79
C LYS A 58 -8.87 7.53 -20.80
N LYS A 59 -7.71 8.11 -20.46
CA LYS A 59 -6.77 7.57 -19.47
C LYS A 59 -6.96 8.18 -18.08
N THR A 60 -7.77 9.24 -17.97
CA THR A 60 -8.03 9.91 -16.70
C THR A 60 -9.18 9.23 -16.01
N THR A 61 -9.00 8.88 -14.75
CA THR A 61 -10.02 8.18 -13.99
C THR A 61 -9.97 8.67 -12.56
N SER A 62 -11.14 8.91 -11.97
CA SER A 62 -11.30 9.23 -10.57
C SER A 62 -12.21 8.19 -9.91
N ILE A 63 -12.05 8.01 -8.61
CA ILE A 63 -12.97 7.23 -7.77
C ILE A 63 -13.61 8.19 -6.80
N CYS A 64 -14.91 8.04 -6.58
CA CYS A 64 -15.63 8.82 -5.58
C CYS A 64 -16.22 7.92 -4.50
N SER A 65 -16.28 8.43 -3.28
CA SER A 65 -16.93 7.74 -2.16
C SER A 65 -18.44 8.01 -2.08
N THR A 66 -18.98 8.91 -2.90
CA THR A 66 -20.41 9.25 -2.95
C THR A 66 -21.12 8.51 -4.08
N ASP A 67 -22.41 8.23 -3.88
CA ASP A 67 -23.26 7.55 -4.86
C ASP A 67 -23.65 8.44 -6.05
N ASP A 68 -23.61 9.77 -5.85
CA ASP A 68 -23.71 10.77 -6.93
C ASP A 68 -22.41 11.58 -6.97
N PRO A 69 -21.44 11.17 -7.79
CA PRO A 69 -20.12 11.79 -7.76
C PRO A 69 -20.00 13.02 -8.67
N GLY A 70 -21.09 13.41 -9.34
CA GLY A 70 -21.07 14.44 -10.38
C GLY A 70 -20.17 14.08 -11.56
N ARG A 71 -20.04 14.97 -12.55
CA ARG A 71 -19.14 14.80 -13.69
C ARG A 71 -18.19 15.98 -13.78
N PHE A 72 -16.98 15.74 -14.27
CA PHE A 72 -15.99 16.78 -14.50
C PHE A 72 -15.52 16.75 -15.95
N HIS A 73 -15.05 17.88 -16.44
CA HIS A 73 -14.73 18.14 -17.84
C HIS A 73 -13.22 18.20 -18.06
N ILE A 74 -12.72 17.45 -19.04
CA ILE A 74 -11.30 17.39 -19.39
C ILE A 74 -11.18 17.40 -20.92
N ASP A 75 -10.46 18.39 -21.45
CA ASP A 75 -10.13 18.51 -22.88
C ASP A 75 -11.34 18.34 -23.81
N GLY A 76 -12.50 18.88 -23.42
CA GLY A 76 -13.73 18.79 -24.21
C GLY A 76 -14.66 17.62 -23.85
N GLU A 77 -14.19 16.64 -23.09
CA GLU A 77 -14.94 15.43 -22.73
C GLU A 77 -15.41 15.43 -21.28
N TRP A 78 -16.63 14.93 -21.05
CA TRP A 78 -17.14 14.67 -19.70
C TRP A 78 -16.62 13.32 -19.19
N VAL A 79 -15.91 13.36 -18.06
CA VAL A 79 -15.42 12.18 -17.35
C VAL A 79 -16.29 11.93 -16.13
N THR A 80 -16.83 10.72 -16.04
CA THR A 80 -17.64 10.27 -14.90
C THR A 80 -16.73 9.55 -13.90
N PRO A 81 -16.68 9.98 -12.63
CA PRO A 81 -16.01 9.24 -11.56
C PRO A 81 -16.57 7.82 -11.45
N GLN A 82 -15.68 6.86 -11.19
CA GLN A 82 -16.08 5.50 -10.88
C GLN A 82 -16.57 5.41 -9.42
N SER A 83 -17.42 4.43 -9.13
CA SER A 83 -17.92 4.18 -7.78
C SER A 83 -16.78 3.80 -6.82
N GLY A 84 -17.03 3.93 -5.52
CA GLY A 84 -16.00 3.72 -4.51
C GLY A 84 -15.44 2.29 -4.44
N ASP A 85 -16.12 1.34 -5.06
CA ASP A 85 -15.73 -0.07 -5.17
C ASP A 85 -14.77 -0.32 -6.35
N ALA A 86 -14.65 0.63 -7.27
CA ALA A 86 -13.78 0.50 -8.43
C ALA A 86 -12.29 0.62 -8.05
N ALA A 87 -11.44 -0.06 -8.80
CA ALA A 87 -9.99 -0.06 -8.59
C ALA A 87 -9.26 0.72 -9.69
N LEU A 88 -8.66 1.84 -9.31
CA LEU A 88 -7.74 2.60 -10.15
C LEU A 88 -6.39 1.92 -10.22
N THR A 89 -5.85 1.76 -11.43
CA THR A 89 -4.49 1.23 -11.59
C THR A 89 -3.50 2.38 -11.60
N VAL A 90 -2.86 2.64 -10.46
CA VAL A 90 -1.84 3.69 -10.34
C VAL A 90 -0.46 3.03 -10.37
N LEU A 91 0.32 3.34 -11.42
CA LEU A 91 1.67 2.80 -11.64
C LEU A 91 1.69 1.25 -11.59
N GLY A 92 0.63 0.66 -12.15
CA GLY A 92 0.37 -0.77 -12.22
C GLY A 92 -0.32 -1.38 -11.00
N SER A 93 -0.41 -0.67 -9.87
CA SER A 93 -1.00 -1.20 -8.62
C SER A 93 -2.46 -0.79 -8.50
N PRO A 94 -3.38 -1.71 -8.13
CA PRO A 94 -4.78 -1.37 -7.92
C PRO A 94 -4.95 -0.56 -6.61
N VAL A 95 -5.69 0.54 -6.70
CA VAL A 95 -6.04 1.45 -5.60
C VAL A 95 -7.56 1.61 -5.61
N SER A 96 -8.21 1.33 -4.49
CA SER A 96 -9.64 1.57 -4.30
C SER A 96 -9.93 1.95 -2.85
N PHE A 97 -11.09 2.56 -2.58
CA PHE A 97 -11.48 2.89 -1.20
C PHE A 97 -11.74 1.63 -0.37
N GLN A 98 -12.23 0.55 -1.00
CA GLN A 98 -12.44 -0.74 -0.34
C GLN A 98 -11.22 -1.69 -0.42
N GLY A 99 -10.19 -1.30 -1.17
CA GLY A 99 -9.01 -2.10 -1.49
C GLY A 99 -8.09 -2.29 -0.29
N GLY A 100 -8.37 -3.33 0.50
CA GLY A 100 -7.56 -3.68 1.64
C GLY A 100 -6.15 -4.18 1.29
N PRO A 101 -5.31 -4.44 2.31
CA PRO A 101 -4.00 -5.10 2.19
C PRO A 101 -3.95 -6.37 1.31
N PRO A 102 -5.01 -7.21 1.25
CA PRO A 102 -4.99 -8.45 0.50
C PRO A 102 -4.93 -8.22 -1.01
N GLN A 103 -5.60 -7.19 -1.52
CA GLN A 103 -5.66 -6.92 -2.96
C GLN A 103 -4.30 -6.48 -3.49
N LEU A 104 -3.62 -5.59 -2.75
CA LEU A 104 -2.23 -5.27 -3.01
C LEU A 104 -1.37 -6.53 -2.91
N ALA A 105 -1.45 -7.27 -1.79
CA ALA A 105 -0.69 -8.52 -1.57
C ALA A 105 -0.85 -9.55 -2.70
N ALA A 106 -2.06 -9.71 -3.22
CA ALA A 106 -2.37 -10.60 -4.33
C ALA A 106 -1.68 -10.16 -5.62
N GLU A 107 -1.76 -8.87 -5.98
CA GLU A 107 -1.06 -8.31 -7.13
C GLU A 107 0.46 -8.45 -7.00
N MET A 108 0.98 -8.26 -5.79
CA MET A 108 2.40 -8.45 -5.47
C MET A 108 2.84 -9.90 -5.74
N GLY A 109 2.04 -10.85 -5.25
CA GLY A 109 2.27 -12.27 -5.48
C GLY A 109 2.23 -12.59 -6.98
N THR A 110 1.30 -12.00 -7.72
CA THR A 110 1.19 -12.17 -9.18
C THR A 110 2.43 -11.65 -9.90
N ARG A 111 2.91 -10.44 -9.57
CA ARG A 111 4.15 -9.89 -10.15
C ARG A 111 5.38 -10.70 -9.79
N ALA A 112 5.48 -11.16 -8.54
CA ALA A 112 6.56 -12.03 -8.09
C ALA A 112 6.58 -13.34 -8.92
N ARG A 113 5.43 -14.01 -9.05
CA ARG A 113 5.31 -15.24 -9.86
C ARG A 113 5.65 -15.00 -11.34
N LYS A 114 5.17 -13.91 -11.95
CA LYS A 114 5.52 -13.55 -13.33
C LYS A 114 7.01 -13.26 -13.50
N ALA A 115 7.63 -12.57 -12.55
CA ALA A 115 9.07 -12.30 -12.58
C ALA A 115 9.89 -13.57 -12.36
N TRP A 116 9.43 -14.48 -11.49
CA TRP A 116 10.03 -15.80 -11.31
C TRP A 116 10.00 -16.59 -12.60
N GLY A 117 8.82 -16.79 -13.20
CA GLY A 117 8.67 -17.58 -14.43
C GLY A 117 9.53 -17.05 -15.59
N LYS A 118 9.65 -15.73 -15.73
CA LYS A 118 10.54 -15.11 -16.73
C LYS A 118 12.03 -15.38 -16.51
N ASN A 119 12.45 -15.63 -15.27
CA ASN A 119 13.85 -15.80 -14.88
C ASN A 119 14.12 -17.19 -14.29
N GLU A 120 13.21 -18.14 -14.45
CA GLU A 120 13.26 -19.44 -13.77
C GLU A 120 14.53 -20.20 -14.12
N ALA A 121 14.91 -20.23 -15.41
CA ALA A 121 16.12 -20.90 -15.86
C ALA A 121 17.39 -20.34 -15.18
N LEU A 122 17.49 -19.01 -15.02
CA LEU A 122 18.62 -18.36 -14.35
C LEU A 122 18.60 -18.62 -12.83
N LEU A 123 17.41 -18.57 -12.22
CA LEU A 123 17.22 -18.75 -10.78
C LEU A 123 17.38 -20.20 -10.34
N THR A 124 17.18 -21.17 -11.23
CA THR A 124 17.31 -22.61 -10.97
C THR A 124 18.60 -23.22 -11.54
N ALA A 125 19.39 -22.44 -12.29
CA ALA A 125 20.68 -22.86 -12.83
C ALA A 125 21.61 -23.44 -11.74
N LYS A 126 22.48 -24.39 -12.11
CA LYS A 126 23.46 -25.01 -11.21
C LYS A 126 24.63 -24.06 -10.89
N THR A 127 24.34 -22.91 -10.28
CA THR A 127 25.33 -21.90 -9.87
C THR A 127 25.39 -21.79 -8.34
N LYS A 128 26.39 -21.04 -7.83
CA LYS A 128 26.56 -20.85 -6.38
C LYS A 128 25.30 -20.25 -5.77
N LEU A 129 24.80 -20.87 -4.71
CA LEU A 129 23.54 -20.51 -4.07
C LEU A 129 23.48 -19.04 -3.63
N LYS A 130 24.58 -18.51 -3.08
CA LYS A 130 24.68 -17.09 -2.69
C LYS A 130 24.42 -16.14 -3.87
N GLN A 131 24.94 -16.46 -5.06
CA GLN A 131 24.71 -15.65 -6.27
C GLN A 131 23.26 -15.74 -6.74
N ARG A 132 22.65 -16.93 -6.68
CA ARG A 132 21.22 -17.10 -7.00
C ARG A 132 20.32 -16.32 -6.05
N LEU A 133 20.66 -16.30 -4.76
CA LEU A 133 19.96 -15.50 -3.75
C LEU A 133 20.08 -13.98 -4.01
N GLN A 134 21.25 -13.51 -4.42
CA GLN A 134 21.44 -12.12 -4.83
C GLN A 134 20.63 -11.77 -6.07
N LEU A 135 20.69 -12.59 -7.13
CA LEU A 135 19.90 -12.41 -8.34
C LEU A 135 18.39 -12.45 -8.06
N HIS A 136 17.96 -13.36 -7.19
CA HIS A 136 16.59 -13.44 -6.72
C HIS A 136 16.15 -12.14 -6.05
N ASN A 137 16.96 -11.57 -5.15
CA ASN A 137 16.66 -10.27 -4.56
C ASN A 137 16.62 -9.16 -5.62
N ILE A 138 17.57 -9.11 -6.56
CA ILE A 138 17.59 -8.08 -7.61
C ILE A 138 16.33 -8.16 -8.48
N TYR A 139 16.01 -9.32 -9.06
CA TYR A 139 14.91 -9.43 -10.02
C TYR A 139 13.53 -9.42 -9.36
N LEU A 140 13.39 -10.11 -8.23
CA LEU A 140 12.09 -10.26 -7.58
C LEU A 140 11.82 -9.15 -6.58
N CYS A 141 12.80 -8.68 -5.79
CA CYS A 141 12.55 -7.48 -4.99
C CYS A 141 12.31 -6.29 -5.90
N ALA A 142 13.23 -5.91 -6.80
CA ALA A 142 13.04 -4.66 -7.56
C ALA A 142 11.68 -4.60 -8.31
N ARG A 143 11.21 -5.70 -8.91
CA ARG A 143 9.91 -5.74 -9.62
C ARG A 143 8.68 -5.79 -8.74
N VAL A 144 8.77 -6.44 -7.58
CA VAL A 144 7.67 -6.44 -6.59
C VAL A 144 7.61 -5.07 -5.91
N HIS A 145 8.74 -4.36 -5.76
CA HIS A 145 8.85 -3.12 -4.99
C HIS A 145 8.62 -1.85 -5.82
N SER A 146 8.75 -1.89 -7.14
CA SER A 146 8.47 -0.74 -8.02
C SER A 146 7.00 -0.27 -8.03
N GLY A 147 6.08 -1.01 -7.42
CA GLY A 147 4.70 -0.58 -7.12
C GLY A 147 4.47 -0.16 -5.66
N ARG A 148 5.43 -0.39 -4.75
CA ARG A 148 5.32 -0.18 -3.28
C ARG A 148 5.73 1.21 -2.81
N LEU A 149 6.69 1.83 -3.49
CA LEU A 149 7.26 3.13 -3.11
C LEU A 149 6.35 4.35 -3.35
N LYS A 150 5.22 4.15 -4.04
CA LYS A 150 4.57 5.22 -4.80
C LYS A 150 3.32 5.83 -4.15
N HIS A 151 2.87 5.29 -3.01
CA HIS A 151 1.52 5.60 -2.51
C HIS A 151 1.43 5.99 -1.04
N GLY A 152 2.54 6.18 -0.31
CA GLY A 152 2.52 6.58 1.11
C GLY A 152 1.84 5.58 2.07
N GLN A 153 1.08 4.60 1.58
CA GLN A 153 0.35 3.59 2.33
C GLN A 153 1.20 2.31 2.44
N TYR A 154 2.26 2.37 3.22
CA TYR A 154 2.97 1.18 3.65
C TYR A 154 2.26 0.49 4.82
N ARG A 155 1.83 -0.72 4.55
CA ARG A 155 1.15 -1.57 5.52
C ARG A 155 2.22 -2.43 6.21
N THR A 156 2.65 -2.10 7.43
CA THR A 156 3.65 -2.91 8.18
C THR A 156 3.20 -4.36 8.38
N ARG A 157 1.90 -4.59 8.55
CA ARG A 157 1.31 -5.94 8.62
C ARG A 157 1.42 -6.74 7.31
N SER A 158 1.69 -6.07 6.18
CA SER A 158 1.98 -6.72 4.89
C SER A 158 3.38 -7.33 4.84
N CYS A 159 4.28 -7.12 5.81
CA CYS A 159 5.65 -7.68 5.81
C CYS A 159 5.71 -9.21 5.89
N ALA A 160 4.64 -9.88 6.33
CA ALA A 160 4.54 -11.34 6.34
C ALA A 160 4.47 -11.93 4.91
N GLN A 161 3.81 -11.26 3.96
CA GLN A 161 3.66 -11.75 2.59
C GLN A 161 4.98 -11.74 1.78
N PRO A 162 5.80 -10.67 1.79
CA PRO A 162 7.15 -10.69 1.24
C PRO A 162 8.02 -11.79 1.84
N THR A 163 7.92 -12.01 3.15
CA THR A 163 8.66 -13.09 3.84
C THR A 163 8.22 -14.46 3.35
N TYR A 164 6.90 -14.69 3.25
CA TYR A 164 6.34 -15.91 2.67
C TYR A 164 6.78 -16.10 1.22
N ASN A 165 6.68 -15.05 0.39
CA ASN A 165 7.08 -15.11 -1.02
C ASN A 165 8.56 -15.49 -1.15
N ASN A 166 9.45 -14.83 -0.39
CA ASN A 166 10.87 -15.14 -0.35
C ASN A 166 11.12 -16.60 0.06
N CYS A 167 10.46 -17.08 1.10
CA CYS A 167 10.61 -18.47 1.54
C CYS A 167 10.03 -19.47 0.54
N SER A 168 8.93 -19.14 -0.15
CA SER A 168 8.24 -20.03 -1.09
C SER A 168 9.00 -20.20 -2.40
N THR A 169 9.63 -19.15 -2.91
CA THR A 169 10.52 -19.24 -4.09
C THR A 169 11.79 -20.00 -3.75
N CYS A 170 12.37 -19.70 -2.59
CA CYS A 170 13.51 -20.41 -2.06
C CYS A 170 13.23 -21.90 -1.75
N ALA A 171 12.00 -22.24 -1.35
CA ALA A 171 11.59 -23.61 -1.11
C ALA A 171 11.68 -24.48 -2.37
N VAL A 172 11.62 -23.91 -3.58
CA VAL A 172 11.87 -24.66 -4.83
C VAL A 172 13.32 -25.15 -4.90
N TRP A 173 14.27 -24.40 -4.36
CA TRP A 173 15.68 -24.80 -4.36
C TRP A 173 16.03 -25.85 -3.31
N TRP A 174 15.28 -25.91 -2.20
CA TRP A 174 15.69 -26.65 -1.00
C TRP A 174 14.64 -27.60 -0.41
N GLY A 175 13.36 -27.42 -0.73
CA GLY A 175 12.24 -28.08 -0.08
C GLY A 175 12.05 -29.55 -0.45
N GLY A 176 12.67 -30.00 -1.54
CA GLY A 176 12.48 -31.34 -2.09
C GLY A 176 11.03 -31.59 -2.53
N ALA A 177 10.82 -32.72 -3.20
CA ALA A 177 9.49 -33.15 -3.60
C ALA A 177 8.61 -33.45 -2.37
N ARG A 178 7.29 -33.38 -2.56
CA ARG A 178 6.32 -33.86 -1.57
C ARG A 178 6.42 -35.38 -1.47
N ALA A 179 6.53 -35.91 -0.26
CA ALA A 179 6.60 -37.36 -0.06
C ALA A 179 5.25 -38.02 -0.38
N PRO A 180 5.23 -39.31 -0.79
CA PRO A 180 3.99 -40.05 -0.97
C PRO A 180 3.18 -40.07 0.34
N GLY A 181 1.89 -39.70 0.28
CA GLY A 181 1.01 -39.61 1.46
C GLY A 181 1.19 -38.36 2.34
N GLU A 182 2.16 -37.49 2.07
CA GLU A 182 2.35 -36.24 2.83
C GLU A 182 1.25 -35.22 2.48
N ALA A 183 0.57 -34.70 3.52
CA ALA A 183 -0.40 -33.62 3.34
C ALA A 183 0.28 -32.34 2.85
N TRP A 184 -0.39 -31.59 1.97
CA TRP A 184 0.18 -30.36 1.39
C TRP A 184 0.62 -29.35 2.47
N ALA A 185 -0.16 -29.23 3.55
CA ALA A 185 0.14 -28.30 4.63
C ALA A 185 1.45 -28.65 5.35
N ASP A 186 1.75 -29.94 5.52
CA ASP A 186 2.93 -30.40 6.25
C ASP A 186 4.17 -30.35 5.37
N TRP A 187 4.04 -30.70 4.09
CA TRP A 187 5.05 -30.43 3.07
C TRP A 187 5.42 -28.94 3.04
N ASN A 188 4.43 -28.05 2.90
CA ASN A 188 4.66 -26.61 2.80
C ASN A 188 5.31 -26.06 4.09
N LYS A 189 4.88 -26.50 5.28
CA LYS A 189 5.53 -26.11 6.54
C LYS A 189 6.99 -26.56 6.58
N ARG A 190 7.28 -27.80 6.18
CA ARG A 190 8.63 -28.38 6.17
C ARG A 190 9.54 -27.64 5.20
N THR A 191 9.11 -27.44 3.96
CA THR A 191 9.91 -26.74 2.93
C THR A 191 10.18 -25.29 3.30
N LEU A 192 9.19 -24.58 3.86
CA LEU A 192 9.36 -23.22 4.38
C LEU A 192 10.29 -23.16 5.60
N ARG A 193 10.30 -24.17 6.48
CA ARG A 193 11.29 -24.25 7.58
C ARG A 193 12.70 -24.38 7.01
N VAL A 194 12.93 -25.28 6.07
CA VAL A 194 14.23 -25.48 5.42
C VAL A 194 14.68 -24.19 4.73
N ALA A 195 13.79 -23.54 3.97
CA ALA A 195 14.12 -22.30 3.28
C ALA A 195 14.55 -21.18 4.23
N ARG A 196 13.87 -21.03 5.37
CA ARG A 196 14.24 -20.06 6.40
C ARG A 196 15.62 -20.34 7.00
N VAL A 197 15.91 -21.61 7.29
CA VAL A 197 17.23 -22.00 7.84
C VAL A 197 18.34 -21.63 6.86
N HIS A 198 18.16 -21.88 5.56
CA HIS A 198 19.16 -21.51 4.56
C HIS A 198 19.30 -19.99 4.39
N LEU A 199 18.19 -19.26 4.33
CA LEU A 199 18.18 -17.79 4.31
C LEU A 199 18.97 -17.21 5.49
N TYR A 200 18.74 -17.73 6.70
CA TYR A 200 19.43 -17.32 7.91
C TYR A 200 20.93 -17.65 7.86
N LYS A 201 21.28 -18.91 7.51
CA LYS A 201 22.69 -19.35 7.38
C LYS A 201 23.48 -18.53 6.36
N HIS A 202 22.85 -18.12 5.27
CA HIS A 202 23.48 -17.31 4.23
C HIS A 202 23.44 -15.79 4.51
N LYS A 203 22.97 -15.37 5.68
CA LYS A 203 22.84 -13.95 6.09
C LYS A 203 22.09 -13.13 5.03
N VAL A 204 21.06 -13.73 4.41
CA VAL A 204 20.23 -13.01 3.45
C VAL A 204 19.23 -12.15 4.20
N GLU A 205 19.24 -10.86 3.92
CA GLU A 205 18.28 -9.92 4.47
C GLU A 205 16.84 -10.34 4.10
N ARG A 206 15.92 -10.26 5.07
CA ARG A 206 14.51 -10.54 4.80
C ARG A 206 13.96 -9.45 3.91
N TRP A 207 13.04 -9.83 3.02
CA TRP A 207 12.31 -8.86 2.22
C TRP A 207 11.49 -7.90 3.09
N SER A 208 10.97 -8.38 4.23
CA SER A 208 10.31 -7.51 5.21
C SER A 208 11.24 -6.44 5.77
N THR A 209 12.43 -6.84 6.23
CA THR A 209 13.50 -5.93 6.70
C THR A 209 13.81 -4.88 5.64
N TYR A 210 14.12 -5.32 4.42
CA TYR A 210 14.45 -4.44 3.31
C TYR A 210 13.34 -3.42 3.00
N ILE A 211 12.08 -3.85 3.01
CA ILE A 211 10.92 -2.95 2.80
C ILE A 211 10.82 -1.93 3.92
N LEU A 212 10.96 -2.35 5.17
CA LEU A 212 10.86 -1.45 6.33
C LEU A 212 11.97 -0.39 6.30
N ARG A 213 13.20 -0.77 5.95
CA ARG A 213 14.30 0.18 5.73
C ARG A 213 14.01 1.15 4.60
N MET A 214 13.50 0.65 3.48
CA MET A 214 13.11 1.47 2.34
C MET A 214 11.99 2.47 2.70
N ILE A 215 10.99 2.04 3.48
CA ILE A 215 9.94 2.92 4.01
C ILE A 215 10.56 4.05 4.81
N TRP A 216 11.35 3.66 5.80
CA TRP A 216 12.02 4.60 6.68
C TRP A 216 12.85 5.62 5.90
N GLY A 217 13.66 5.14 4.96
CA GLY A 217 14.48 6.00 4.09
C GLY A 217 13.65 6.97 3.25
N VAL A 218 12.56 6.51 2.63
CA VAL A 218 11.70 7.35 1.77
C VAL A 218 11.02 8.45 2.57
N TRP A 219 10.47 8.14 3.74
CA TRP A 219 9.82 9.14 4.59
C TRP A 219 10.84 10.17 5.10
N GLY A 220 12.06 9.72 5.43
CA GLY A 220 13.18 10.61 5.71
C GLY A 220 13.52 11.53 4.53
N HIS A 221 13.60 10.97 3.32
CA HIS A 221 13.89 11.75 2.11
C HIS A 221 12.81 12.78 1.81
N VAL A 222 11.53 12.42 1.91
CA VAL A 222 10.42 13.35 1.68
C VAL A 222 10.46 14.48 2.70
N ALA A 223 10.69 14.19 3.99
CA ALA A 223 10.81 15.22 5.02
C ALA A 223 11.96 16.22 4.79
N ARG A 224 13.09 15.75 4.23
CA ARG A 224 14.23 16.61 3.91
C ARG A 224 14.07 17.37 2.59
N ALA A 225 13.35 16.80 1.63
CA ALA A 225 13.07 17.45 0.36
C ALA A 225 12.20 18.70 0.52
N GLN A 226 11.36 18.74 1.57
CA GLN A 226 10.44 19.85 1.87
C GLN A 226 9.63 20.28 0.64
N ASP A 227 9.21 19.30 -0.16
CA ASP A 227 8.42 19.51 -1.35
C ASP A 227 6.93 19.41 -1.04
N VAL A 228 6.12 19.66 -2.06
CA VAL A 228 4.66 19.45 -2.03
C VAL A 228 4.29 18.07 -1.48
N THR A 229 5.08 17.04 -1.78
CA THR A 229 4.85 15.68 -1.30
C THR A 229 4.87 15.63 0.23
N PHE A 230 5.82 16.33 0.86
CA PHE A 230 5.88 16.43 2.32
C PHE A 230 4.67 17.15 2.89
N GLU A 231 4.26 18.28 2.30
CA GLU A 231 3.07 19.01 2.75
C GLU A 231 1.81 18.15 2.64
N MET A 232 1.67 17.37 1.56
CA MET A 232 0.57 16.43 1.38
C MET A 232 0.58 15.31 2.41
N LEU A 233 1.75 14.79 2.79
CA LEU A 233 1.87 13.74 3.81
C LEU A 233 1.63 14.26 5.24
N MET A 234 2.06 15.49 5.54
CA MET A 234 1.83 16.12 6.83
C MET A 234 0.42 16.70 6.97
N TRP A 235 -0.32 16.81 5.86
CA TRP A 235 -1.68 17.28 5.88
C TRP A 235 -2.57 16.29 6.67
N ARG A 236 -3.14 16.77 7.77
CA ARG A 236 -3.89 15.94 8.74
C ARG A 236 -3.07 14.76 9.27
N GLY A 237 -1.78 14.99 9.51
CA GLY A 237 -0.88 14.00 10.08
C GLY A 237 -1.27 13.59 11.51
N MET A 238 -0.44 12.75 12.11
CA MET A 238 -0.73 12.09 13.40
C MET A 238 -1.02 13.07 14.54
N GLU A 239 -0.35 14.22 14.58
CA GLU A 239 -0.60 15.26 15.58
C GLU A 239 -2.03 15.83 15.47
N TRP A 240 -2.44 16.20 14.26
CA TRP A 240 -3.80 16.66 13.99
C TRP A 240 -4.83 15.58 14.32
N TRP A 241 -4.54 14.32 13.95
CA TRP A 241 -5.45 13.22 14.23
C TRP A 241 -5.67 13.00 15.73
N TRP A 242 -4.61 13.08 16.55
CA TRP A 242 -4.75 13.00 18.01
C TRP A 242 -5.56 14.16 18.58
N GLN A 243 -5.39 15.38 18.08
CA GLN A 243 -6.22 16.52 18.47
C GLN A 243 -7.69 16.27 18.15
N GLN A 244 -8.01 15.71 16.97
CA GLN A 244 -9.38 15.37 16.60
C GLN A 244 -9.97 14.26 17.47
N GLN A 245 -9.16 13.28 17.88
CA GLN A 245 -9.58 12.21 18.79
C GLN A 245 -9.84 12.70 20.22
N ALA A 246 -9.18 13.77 20.65
CA ALA A 246 -9.41 14.39 21.96
C ALA A 246 -10.71 15.21 22.02
N LEU A 247 -11.26 15.62 20.87
CA LEU A 247 -12.53 16.32 20.80
C LEU A 247 -13.71 15.37 21.02
N PRO A 248 -14.86 15.86 21.55
CA PRO A 248 -16.09 15.07 21.66
C PRO A 248 -16.51 14.46 20.32
N ASP A 249 -17.13 13.28 20.35
CA ASP A 249 -17.52 12.52 19.14
C ASP A 249 -18.45 13.27 18.20
N THR A 250 -19.22 14.23 18.71
CA THR A 250 -20.13 15.08 17.93
C THR A 250 -19.41 16.16 17.13
N ILE A 251 -18.14 16.45 17.44
CA ILE A 251 -17.36 17.55 16.88
C ILE A 251 -16.10 17.05 16.17
N GLY A 252 -15.40 16.09 16.78
CA GLY A 252 -14.12 15.58 16.26
C GLY A 252 -14.29 14.71 15.03
N ALA A 253 -13.33 14.79 14.10
CA ALA A 253 -13.31 13.91 12.94
C ALA A 253 -13.18 12.43 13.35
N ARG A 254 -13.93 11.54 12.69
CA ARG A 254 -13.87 10.08 12.86
C ARG A 254 -13.75 9.41 11.50
N HIS A 255 -13.17 8.21 11.47
CA HIS A 255 -13.14 7.43 10.24
C HIS A 255 -14.56 6.99 9.86
N ALA A 256 -14.95 7.15 8.59
CA ALA A 256 -16.29 6.84 8.11
C ALA A 256 -16.65 5.33 8.13
N SER A 257 -15.74 4.44 8.54
CA SER A 257 -15.97 2.98 8.57
C SER A 257 -14.85 2.23 9.33
N ARG A 258 -14.68 0.93 9.04
CA ARG A 258 -13.63 0.05 9.61
C ARG A 258 -12.23 0.53 9.22
N PHE A 259 -11.70 1.47 9.99
CA PHE A 259 -10.30 1.84 9.93
C PHE A 259 -9.44 0.75 10.57
N ASN A 260 -8.33 0.41 9.90
CA ASN A 260 -7.37 -0.53 10.42
C ASN A 260 -6.06 0.22 10.69
N SER A 261 -5.85 0.57 11.95
CA SER A 261 -4.65 1.29 12.42
C SER A 261 -3.34 0.54 12.14
N SER A 262 -3.39 -0.80 11.98
CA SER A 262 -2.19 -1.57 11.58
C SER A 262 -1.79 -1.38 10.11
N LEU A 263 -2.52 -0.57 9.35
CA LEU A 263 -2.27 -0.25 7.95
C LEU A 263 -1.74 1.18 7.73
N ASP A 264 -1.68 1.96 8.80
CA ASP A 264 -1.31 3.36 8.80
C ASP A 264 0.21 3.50 8.98
N THR A 265 0.94 3.83 7.92
CA THR A 265 2.41 3.96 7.96
C THR A 265 2.84 5.07 8.87
N GLU A 266 2.16 6.21 8.78
CA GLU A 266 2.52 7.40 9.54
C GLU A 266 2.40 7.10 11.04
N ARG A 267 1.36 6.37 11.45
CA ARG A 267 1.22 5.91 12.84
C ARG A 267 2.36 5.00 13.31
N HIS A 268 2.86 4.11 12.46
CA HIS A 268 4.03 3.28 12.80
C HIS A 268 5.31 4.11 12.93
N ILE A 269 5.49 5.07 12.02
CA ILE A 269 6.61 6.01 12.08
C ILE A 269 6.53 6.85 13.35
N ALA A 270 5.35 7.42 13.64
CA ALA A 270 5.11 8.25 14.81
C ALA A 270 5.24 7.48 16.13
N ALA A 271 4.98 6.16 16.14
CA ALA A 271 5.23 5.32 17.31
C ALA A 271 6.74 5.21 17.66
N ILE A 272 7.62 5.43 16.69
CA ILE A 272 9.08 5.36 16.87
C ILE A 272 9.71 6.75 17.01
N ALA A 273 9.37 7.67 16.11
CA ALA A 273 9.94 9.02 16.02
C ALA A 273 9.07 10.13 16.63
N GLY A 274 7.89 9.81 17.16
CA GLY A 274 6.93 10.77 17.73
C GLY A 274 5.99 11.41 16.70
N ALA A 275 4.96 12.13 17.16
CA ALA A 275 3.98 12.80 16.29
C ALA A 275 4.63 13.78 15.30
N ARG A 276 5.68 14.47 15.73
CA ARG A 276 6.47 15.41 14.92
C ARG A 276 7.64 14.71 14.24
N TRP A 277 7.43 13.47 13.77
CA TRP A 277 8.44 12.67 13.09
C TRP A 277 9.12 13.42 11.93
N GLY A 278 8.40 14.33 11.27
CA GLY A 278 8.93 15.16 10.18
C GLY A 278 10.10 16.04 10.62
N GLU A 279 10.13 16.50 11.87
CA GLU A 279 11.26 17.27 12.42
C GLU A 279 12.46 16.39 12.72
N VAL A 280 12.21 15.22 13.31
CA VAL A 280 13.25 14.21 13.55
C VAL A 280 13.86 13.75 12.23
N ALA A 281 13.04 13.57 11.21
CA ALA A 281 13.45 13.14 9.88
C ALA A 281 14.32 14.15 9.11
N ARG A 282 14.26 15.45 9.48
CA ARG A 282 15.12 16.49 8.91
C ARG A 282 16.58 16.27 9.30
N ASP A 283 16.83 15.88 10.54
CA ASP A 283 18.15 15.45 10.96
C ASP A 283 18.40 14.02 10.46
N ARG A 284 19.29 13.92 9.47
CA ARG A 284 19.64 12.65 8.85
C ARG A 284 20.21 11.65 9.87
N LEU A 285 21.07 12.10 10.78
CA LEU A 285 21.73 11.21 11.73
C LEU A 285 20.74 10.73 12.79
N ALA A 286 19.90 11.64 13.32
CA ALA A 286 18.85 11.26 14.26
C ALA A 286 17.84 10.29 13.63
N TRP A 287 17.50 10.49 12.35
CA TRP A 287 16.61 9.60 11.63
C TRP A 287 17.22 8.22 11.38
N GLU A 288 18.47 8.16 10.91
CA GLU A 288 19.18 6.90 10.66
C GLU A 288 19.35 6.09 11.97
N ALA A 289 19.62 6.76 13.09
CA ALA A 289 19.75 6.10 14.40
C ALA A 289 18.47 5.38 14.89
N LEU A 290 17.29 5.76 14.37
CA LEU A 290 16.01 5.16 14.72
C LEU A 290 15.58 4.03 13.77
N GLU A 291 16.30 3.81 12.67
CA GLU A 291 15.92 2.83 11.65
C GLU A 291 15.85 1.40 12.20
N GLU A 292 16.87 0.97 12.94
CA GLU A 292 16.92 -0.38 13.50
C GLU A 292 15.75 -0.62 14.45
N ARG A 293 15.42 0.37 15.28
CA ARG A 293 14.29 0.32 16.21
C ARG A 293 12.95 0.23 15.48
N PHE A 294 12.79 0.94 14.36
CA PHE A 294 11.61 0.83 13.50
C PHE A 294 11.49 -0.56 12.86
N VAL A 295 12.60 -1.10 12.37
CA VAL A 295 12.63 -2.45 11.80
C VAL A 295 12.28 -3.48 12.87
N GLU A 296 12.90 -3.45 14.04
CA GLU A 296 12.63 -4.41 15.12
C GLU A 296 11.18 -4.40 15.59
N ALA A 297 10.55 -3.23 15.67
CA ALA A 297 9.17 -3.09 16.10
C ALA A 297 8.15 -3.66 15.10
N HIS A 298 8.49 -3.70 13.81
CA HIS A 298 7.52 -3.99 12.75
C HIS A 298 7.87 -5.17 11.84
N ASP A 299 9.10 -5.70 11.93
CA ASP A 299 9.55 -6.82 11.14
C ASP A 299 9.07 -8.16 11.75
N PRO A 300 8.18 -8.90 11.07
CA PRO A 300 7.69 -10.16 11.61
C PRO A 300 8.83 -11.16 11.82
N PRO A 301 8.86 -11.88 12.95
CA PRO A 301 9.88 -12.89 13.20
C PRO A 301 9.80 -13.99 12.14
N TRP A 302 10.96 -14.62 11.85
CA TRP A 302 11.06 -15.77 10.94
C TRP A 302 10.03 -16.86 11.26
N CYS A 303 9.61 -16.99 12.52
CA CYS A 303 8.84 -18.12 13.05
C CYS A 303 7.50 -17.74 13.69
N SER A 304 6.73 -16.79 13.13
CA SER A 304 5.32 -16.69 13.56
C SER A 304 4.48 -17.74 12.84
N GLY A 305 3.89 -18.68 13.58
CA GLY A 305 2.91 -19.66 13.07
C GLY A 305 1.68 -19.03 12.39
N LYS A 306 1.56 -17.70 12.44
CA LYS A 306 0.55 -16.86 11.79
C LYS A 306 0.90 -16.51 10.33
N GLN A 307 2.12 -16.77 9.85
CA GLN A 307 2.52 -16.52 8.44
C GLN A 307 1.73 -17.36 7.43
N ALA A 308 1.26 -18.55 7.83
CA ALA A 308 0.38 -19.38 7.02
C ALA A 308 -1.11 -18.97 7.10
N GLN A 309 -1.48 -18.11 8.04
CA GLN A 309 -2.84 -17.60 8.20
C GLN A 309 -3.10 -16.39 7.28
N LEU A 310 -2.78 -16.54 5.99
CA LEU A 310 -3.24 -15.62 4.94
C LEU A 310 -4.77 -15.58 4.82
N GLN A 311 -5.47 -16.46 5.53
CA GLN A 311 -6.92 -16.38 5.78
C GLN A 311 -7.33 -15.13 6.59
N ASN A 312 -6.41 -14.45 7.29
CA ASN A 312 -6.71 -13.21 8.03
C ASN A 312 -6.65 -11.94 7.16
N LEU A 313 -6.31 -12.08 5.87
CA LEU A 313 -6.32 -10.95 4.94
C LEU A 313 -7.68 -10.83 4.24
N ALA A 314 -8.40 -11.92 3.95
CA ALA A 314 -9.81 -11.83 3.60
C ALA A 314 -10.57 -13.08 4.04
N GLN A 315 -11.56 -12.91 4.92
CA GLN A 315 -12.80 -13.64 4.68
C GLN A 315 -13.44 -12.97 3.46
N THR A 316 -13.16 -13.46 2.26
CA THR A 316 -13.92 -13.07 1.08
C THR A 316 -15.39 -13.34 1.43
N ARG A 317 -16.27 -12.33 1.33
CA ARG A 317 -17.72 -12.53 1.48
C ARG A 317 -18.22 -13.67 0.57
N GLN A 318 -17.51 -13.97 -0.52
CA GLN A 318 -17.73 -15.16 -1.35
C GLN A 318 -17.55 -16.50 -0.61
N ALA A 319 -16.58 -16.65 0.30
CA ALA A 319 -16.42 -17.92 1.04
C ALA A 319 -17.54 -18.13 2.06
N LYS A 320 -18.07 -17.04 2.66
CA LYS A 320 -19.26 -17.09 3.52
C LYS A 320 -20.51 -17.36 2.70
N ALA A 321 -20.72 -16.63 1.60
CA ALA A 321 -21.86 -16.80 0.71
C ALA A 321 -21.89 -18.18 0.01
N ILE A 322 -20.74 -18.73 -0.39
CA ILE A 322 -20.65 -20.09 -0.96
C ILE A 322 -20.87 -21.14 0.12
N LYS A 323 -20.43 -20.92 1.37
CA LYS A 323 -20.68 -21.83 2.49
C LYS A 323 -22.16 -21.79 2.91
N GLU A 324 -22.76 -20.62 2.98
CA GLU A 324 -24.19 -20.39 3.27
C GLU A 324 -25.07 -20.94 2.14
N TRP A 325 -24.73 -20.72 0.86
CA TRP A 325 -25.41 -21.31 -0.30
C TRP A 325 -25.32 -22.84 -0.31
N ARG A 326 -24.15 -23.42 0.00
CA ARG A 326 -23.97 -24.88 0.13
C ARG A 326 -24.73 -25.47 1.33
N GLN A 327 -24.86 -24.73 2.42
CA GLN A 327 -25.63 -25.14 3.60
C GLN A 327 -27.14 -25.05 3.33
N ALA A 328 -27.61 -23.98 2.70
CA ALA A 328 -29.00 -23.82 2.28
C ALA A 328 -29.44 -24.89 1.27
N ARG A 329 -28.58 -25.23 0.30
CA ARG A 329 -28.86 -26.30 -0.68
C ARG A 329 -28.88 -27.70 -0.05
N ARG A 330 -28.09 -27.95 1.00
CA ARG A 330 -28.12 -29.21 1.77
C ARG A 330 -29.34 -29.29 2.70
N ALA A 331 -29.83 -28.16 3.21
CA ALA A 331 -31.06 -28.10 4.00
C ALA A 331 -32.31 -28.26 3.11
N GLY A 332 -32.33 -27.66 1.92
CA GLY A 332 -33.41 -27.82 0.94
C GLY A 332 -33.57 -29.25 0.43
N ASN A 333 -32.48 -29.98 0.21
CA ASN A 333 -32.53 -31.40 -0.18
C ASN A 333 -32.93 -32.37 0.95
N ARG A 334 -33.09 -31.89 2.20
CA ARG A 334 -33.64 -32.70 3.30
C ARG A 334 -35.14 -32.49 3.52
N LEU A 335 -35.76 -31.53 2.84
CA LEU A 335 -37.19 -31.25 2.90
C LEU A 335 -37.97 -31.82 1.69
N LEU A 336 -37.26 -32.50 0.77
CA LEU A 336 -37.82 -33.09 -0.44
C LEU A 336 -37.51 -34.60 -0.57
N ASN A 337 -37.10 -35.24 0.53
CA ASN A 337 -37.01 -36.70 0.64
C ASN A 337 -37.87 -37.18 1.81
#